data_AF-A0A914GYV1-F1
#
_entry.id   AF-A0A914GYV1-F1
#
_cell.length_a   1.000
_cell.length_b   1.000
_cell.length_c   1.000
_cell.angle_alpha   90.00
_cell.angle_beta   90.00
_cell.angle_gamma   90.00
#
_symmetry.space_group_name_H-M   'P 1'
#
loop_
_entity.id
_entity.type
_entity.pdbx_description
1 polymer ?
#
loop_
_entity_poly.entity_id
_entity_poly.type
_entity_poly.pdbx_seq_one_letter_code
_entity_poly.pdbx_strand_id
1 'polypeptide(L)'
;MSRPNSLVERMKYLLDTGDGADVNFLVGQGDENELLPAHKAILIAASDVFTAMFRFDAENAKAAAAAAAGTAKEVGPVVITDMEVGVFKAMLNFIYADDLRGLNGGNAIAVLYAANKYNVSGLIKACVDFPKGELSNVFVAFDKTRFLGKEVGQIVIKTK
;
A
#
# COMPACT_ATOMS: atom_id res chain seq x y z
N MET A 1 23.41 8.45 -17.13
CA MET A 1 23.36 8.53 -15.65
C MET A 1 24.21 7.41 -15.08
N SER A 2 25.02 7.69 -14.05
CA SER A 2 25.77 6.62 -13.36
C SER A 2 24.80 5.66 -12.71
N ARG A 3 25.08 4.35 -12.76
CA ARG A 3 24.27 3.36 -12.04
C ARG A 3 24.43 3.55 -10.52
N PRO A 4 23.38 3.28 -9.72
CA PRO A 4 23.47 3.39 -8.26
C PRO A 4 24.38 2.31 -7.68
N ASN A 5 25.11 2.67 -6.62
CA ASN A 5 26.19 1.82 -6.09
C ASN A 5 25.72 0.88 -4.97
N SER A 6 24.66 1.24 -4.24
CA SER A 6 24.08 0.39 -3.19
C SER A 6 22.78 -0.31 -3.63
N LEU A 7 22.42 -1.40 -2.94
CA LEU A 7 21.14 -2.10 -3.18
C LEU A 7 19.96 -1.17 -2.89
N VAL A 8 20.02 -0.42 -1.79
CA VAL A 8 18.99 0.54 -1.37
C VAL A 8 18.76 1.60 -2.44
N GLU A 9 19.82 2.20 -2.99
CA GLU A 9 19.69 3.19 -4.06
C GLU A 9 19.13 2.58 -5.35
N ARG A 10 19.50 1.34 -5.69
CA ARG A 10 18.94 0.64 -6.85
C ARG A 10 17.44 0.37 -6.68
N MET A 11 16.99 -0.02 -5.49
CA MET A 11 15.57 -0.23 -5.21
C MET A 11 14.78 1.08 -5.23
N LYS A 12 15.33 2.16 -4.66
CA LYS A 12 14.72 3.50 -4.76
C LYS A 12 14.63 3.96 -6.21
N TYR A 13 15.69 3.77 -7.00
CA TYR A 13 15.67 4.08 -8.42
C TYR A 13 14.55 3.33 -9.15
N LEU A 14 14.36 2.03 -8.90
CA LEU A 14 13.25 1.27 -9.48
C LEU A 14 11.88 1.81 -9.08
N LEU A 15 11.69 2.19 -7.82
CA LEU A 15 10.45 2.79 -7.34
C LEU A 15 10.18 4.16 -7.98
N ASP A 16 11.22 4.99 -8.10
CA ASP A 16 11.13 6.36 -8.62
C ASP A 16 10.90 6.39 -10.14
N THR A 17 11.54 5.49 -10.91
CA THR A 17 11.36 5.45 -12.37
C THR A 17 10.18 4.61 -12.81
N GLY A 18 9.79 3.61 -12.01
CA GLY A 18 8.79 2.61 -12.41
C GLY A 18 9.25 1.70 -13.55
N ASP A 19 10.56 1.68 -13.86
CA ASP A 19 11.09 0.88 -14.96
C ASP A 19 10.87 -0.62 -14.72
N GLY A 20 10.06 -1.25 -15.60
CA GLY A 20 9.70 -2.66 -15.46
C GLY A 20 8.55 -2.94 -14.50
N ALA A 21 7.79 -1.90 -14.11
CA ALA A 21 6.58 -2.07 -13.31
C ALA A 21 5.54 -2.97 -14.02
N ASP A 22 5.02 -3.94 -13.28
CA ASP A 22 4.05 -4.95 -13.72
C ASP A 22 2.69 -4.82 -13.00
N VAL A 23 2.56 -3.78 -12.17
CA VAL A 23 1.32 -3.33 -11.53
C VAL A 23 1.29 -1.81 -11.42
N ASN A 24 0.10 -1.22 -11.54
CA ASN A 24 -0.14 0.18 -11.24
C ASN A 24 -1.23 0.30 -10.18
N PHE A 25 -1.04 1.20 -9.23
CA PHE A 25 -2.02 1.52 -8.19
C PHE A 25 -2.61 2.89 -8.45
N LEU A 26 -3.94 2.99 -8.50
CA LEU A 26 -4.62 4.29 -8.49
C LEU A 26 -5.00 4.62 -7.05
N VAL A 27 -4.27 5.53 -6.41
CA VAL A 27 -4.40 5.83 -4.98
C VAL A 27 -4.95 7.22 -4.79
N GLY A 28 -5.86 7.41 -3.84
CA GLY A 28 -6.40 8.72 -3.46
C GLY A 28 -7.93 8.72 -3.41
N GLN A 29 -8.50 9.89 -3.13
CA GLN A 29 -9.95 10.10 -3.14
C GLN A 29 -10.31 11.34 -3.98
N GLY A 30 -11.36 11.22 -4.78
CA GLY A 30 -11.86 12.32 -5.60
C GLY A 30 -10.87 12.72 -6.70
N ASP A 31 -10.55 14.01 -6.76
CA ASP A 31 -9.66 14.59 -7.78
C ASP A 31 -8.17 14.45 -7.43
N GLU A 32 -7.82 14.01 -6.21
CA GLU A 32 -6.44 13.85 -5.73
C GLU A 32 -5.89 12.43 -5.94
N ASN A 33 -6.33 11.75 -7.00
CA ASN A 33 -5.86 10.40 -7.32
C ASN A 33 -4.53 10.44 -8.07
N GLU A 34 -3.59 9.58 -7.70
CA GLU A 34 -2.31 9.41 -8.37
C GLU A 34 -2.11 7.95 -8.81
N LEU A 35 -1.61 7.77 -10.04
CA LEU A 35 -1.23 6.46 -10.55
C LEU A 35 0.23 6.17 -10.18
N LEU A 36 0.44 5.10 -9.42
CA LEU A 36 1.74 4.72 -8.88
C LEU A 36 2.18 3.37 -9.48
N PRO A 37 3.25 3.34 -10.31
CA PRO A 37 3.81 2.10 -10.81
C PRO A 37 4.56 1.34 -9.71
N ALA A 38 4.49 0.01 -9.71
CA ALA A 38 5.20 -0.83 -8.77
C ALA A 38 5.47 -2.25 -9.33
N HIS A 39 6.17 -3.07 -8.54
CA HIS A 39 6.65 -4.40 -8.91
C HIS A 39 6.02 -5.46 -8.01
N LYS A 40 5.22 -6.37 -8.58
CA LYS A 40 4.55 -7.46 -7.86
C LYS A 40 5.54 -8.31 -7.09
N ALA A 41 6.69 -8.66 -7.68
CA ALA A 41 7.69 -9.51 -7.03
C ALA A 41 8.17 -8.93 -5.69
N ILE A 42 8.39 -7.61 -5.63
CA ILE A 42 8.82 -6.91 -4.41
C ILE A 42 7.68 -6.84 -3.40
N LEU A 43 6.47 -6.52 -3.85
CA LEU A 43 5.28 -6.42 -3.00
C LEU A 43 4.88 -7.77 -2.38
N ILE A 44 4.96 -8.86 -3.15
CA ILE A 44 4.70 -10.24 -2.70
C ILE A 44 5.70 -10.62 -1.61
N ALA A 45 6.98 -10.30 -1.78
CA ALA A 45 8.00 -10.61 -0.77
C ALA A 45 7.79 -9.84 0.54
N ALA A 46 7.16 -8.67 0.49
CA ALA A 46 6.95 -7.81 1.66
C ALA A 46 5.59 -8.00 2.36
N SER A 47 4.61 -8.64 1.71
CA SER A 47 3.23 -8.72 2.21
C SER A 47 2.49 -9.96 1.75
N ASP A 48 1.90 -10.67 2.71
CA ASP A 48 0.97 -11.77 2.46
C ASP A 48 -0.33 -11.30 1.78
N VAL A 49 -0.74 -10.06 2.04
CA VAL A 49 -1.94 -9.47 1.44
C VAL A 49 -1.73 -9.22 -0.05
N PHE A 50 -0.58 -8.65 -0.44
CA PHE A 50 -0.22 -8.54 -1.85
C PHE A 50 -0.04 -9.92 -2.51
N THR A 51 0.51 -10.89 -1.79
CA THR A 51 0.59 -12.28 -2.25
C THR A 51 -0.78 -12.85 -2.60
N ALA A 52 -1.76 -12.73 -1.70
CA ALA A 52 -3.11 -13.21 -1.92
C ALA A 52 -3.80 -12.47 -3.08
N MET A 53 -3.68 -11.14 -3.11
CA MET A 53 -4.28 -10.28 -4.14
C MET A 53 -3.82 -10.68 -5.55
N PHE A 54 -2.50 -10.78 -5.77
CA PHE A 54 -1.97 -11.06 -7.11
C PHE A 54 -2.14 -12.52 -7.54
N ARG A 55 -2.20 -13.47 -6.60
CA ARG A 55 -2.56 -14.86 -6.93
C ARG A 55 -4.00 -14.97 -7.42
N PHE A 56 -4.93 -14.32 -6.71
CA PHE A 56 -6.33 -14.29 -7.10
C PHE A 56 -6.52 -13.64 -8.48
N ASP A 57 -5.83 -12.54 -8.76
CA ASP A 57 -5.87 -11.89 -10.08
C ASP A 57 -5.36 -12.81 -11.20
N ALA A 58 -4.26 -13.54 -10.96
CA ALA A 58 -3.70 -14.47 -11.94
C ALA A 58 -4.63 -15.66 -12.21
N GLU A 59 -5.27 -16.20 -11.17
CA GLU A 59 -6.26 -17.28 -11.30
C GLU A 59 -7.49 -16.83 -12.08
N ASN A 60 -8.01 -15.64 -11.79
CA ASN A 60 -9.14 -15.06 -12.52
C ASN A 60 -8.80 -14.76 -13.97
N ALA A 61 -7.60 -14.24 -14.24
CA ALA A 61 -7.13 -14.02 -15.60
C ALA A 61 -7.03 -15.35 -16.38
N LYS A 62 -6.55 -16.41 -15.73
CA LYS A 62 -6.47 -17.75 -16.33
C LYS A 62 -7.84 -18.36 -16.59
N ALA A 63 -8.79 -18.21 -15.66
CA ALA A 63 -10.18 -18.65 -15.85
C ALA A 63 -10.88 -17.88 -16.98
N ALA A 64 -10.67 -16.56 -17.05
CA ALA A 64 -11.21 -15.72 -18.13
C ALA A 64 -10.58 -16.06 -19.49
N ALA A 65 -9.28 -16.33 -19.55
CA ALA A 65 -8.59 -16.75 -20.78
C ALA A 65 -9.03 -18.15 -21.25
N ALA A 66 -9.41 -19.04 -20.33
CA ALA A 66 -10.02 -20.33 -20.68
C ALA A 66 -11.45 -20.18 -21.24
N ALA A 67 -12.16 -19.11 -20.84
CA ALA A 67 -13.53 -18.83 -21.27
C ALA A 67 -13.62 -17.95 -22.54
N ALA A 68 -12.63 -17.10 -22.80
CA ALA A 68 -12.58 -16.20 -23.95
C ALA A 68 -11.43 -16.58 -24.88
N ALA A 69 -11.74 -16.99 -26.11
CA ALA A 69 -10.77 -17.17 -27.17
C ALA A 69 -10.11 -15.82 -27.53
N GLY A 70 -9.01 -15.48 -26.85
CA GLY A 70 -7.96 -14.64 -27.43
C GLY A 70 -7.96 -13.13 -27.14
N THR A 71 -8.74 -12.60 -26.21
CA THR A 71 -8.58 -11.19 -25.78
C THR A 71 -7.81 -11.11 -24.47
N ALA A 72 -6.53 -10.72 -24.57
CA ALA A 72 -5.72 -10.36 -23.41
C ALA A 72 -6.38 -9.16 -22.72
N LYS A 73 -7.05 -9.41 -21.58
CA LYS A 73 -7.64 -8.35 -20.76
C LYS A 73 -6.48 -7.57 -20.16
N GLU A 74 -6.34 -6.30 -20.54
CA GLU A 74 -5.43 -5.38 -19.87
C GLU A 74 -5.76 -5.38 -18.38
N VAL A 75 -4.75 -5.67 -17.55
CA VAL A 75 -4.88 -5.64 -16.09
C VAL A 75 -5.00 -4.17 -15.71
N GLY A 76 -6.23 -3.73 -15.44
CA GLY A 76 -6.50 -2.37 -14.98
C GLY A 76 -5.78 -2.07 -13.66
N PRO A 77 -5.61 -0.78 -13.32
CA PRO A 77 -4.92 -0.39 -12.10
C PRO A 77 -5.68 -0.88 -10.86
N VAL A 78 -4.93 -1.24 -9.81
CA VAL A 78 -5.50 -1.58 -8.51
C VAL A 78 -5.92 -0.29 -7.82
N VAL A 79 -7.22 -0.10 -7.64
CA VAL A 79 -7.77 1.14 -7.06
C VAL A 79 -7.72 1.06 -5.53
N ILE A 80 -7.11 2.05 -4.90
CA ILE A 80 -7.01 2.20 -3.46
C ILE A 80 -7.63 3.55 -3.06
N THR A 81 -8.88 3.51 -2.58
CA THR A 81 -9.64 4.71 -2.19
C THR A 81 -9.60 5.00 -0.70
N ASP A 82 -9.01 4.12 0.11
CA ASP A 82 -9.07 4.21 1.58
C ASP A 82 -7.79 4.78 2.21
N MET A 83 -6.90 5.35 1.40
CA MET A 83 -5.73 6.06 1.90
C MET A 83 -5.28 7.20 0.99
N GLU A 84 -4.68 8.20 1.62
CA GLU A 84 -4.00 9.29 0.94
C GLU A 84 -2.75 8.80 0.21
N VAL A 85 -2.45 9.45 -0.91
CA VAL A 85 -1.29 9.12 -1.76
C VAL A 85 0.02 9.13 -0.97
N GLY A 86 0.21 10.13 -0.11
CA GLY A 86 1.42 10.24 0.72
C GLY A 86 1.63 9.07 1.68
N VAL A 87 0.54 8.50 2.20
CA VAL A 87 0.57 7.35 3.11
C VAL A 87 1.00 6.10 2.36
N PHE A 88 0.43 5.85 1.18
CA PHE A 88 0.81 4.70 0.36
C PHE A 88 2.25 4.82 -0.16
N LYS A 89 2.68 6.02 -0.57
CA LYS A 89 4.08 6.30 -0.93
C LYS A 89 5.04 6.03 0.21
N ALA A 90 4.69 6.42 1.45
CA ALA A 90 5.52 6.10 2.62
C ALA A 90 5.65 4.58 2.82
N MET A 91 4.55 3.84 2.67
CA MET A 91 4.58 2.37 2.74
C MET A 91 5.43 1.75 1.62
N LEU A 92 5.32 2.22 0.38
CA LEU A 92 6.14 1.74 -0.73
C LEU A 92 7.63 2.02 -0.49
N ASN A 93 7.98 3.21 -0.03
CA ASN A 93 9.36 3.55 0.32
C ASN A 93 9.95 2.60 1.38
N PHE A 94 9.14 2.23 2.37
CA PHE A 94 9.53 1.22 3.35
C PHE A 94 9.72 -0.16 2.69
N ILE A 95 8.77 -0.63 1.90
CA ILE A 95 8.82 -1.95 1.24
C ILE A 95 10.07 -2.09 0.35
N TYR A 96 10.46 -1.03 -0.36
CA TYR A 96 11.59 -1.09 -1.30
C TYR A 96 12.95 -0.93 -0.63
N ALA A 97 13.03 -0.17 0.47
CA ALA A 97 14.30 0.37 0.93
C ALA A 97 14.41 0.55 2.46
N ASP A 98 13.46 0.02 3.23
CA ASP A 98 13.31 0.27 4.68
C ASP A 98 13.35 1.77 5.03
N ASP A 99 12.89 2.63 4.09
CA ASP A 99 13.02 4.07 4.20
C ASP A 99 11.85 4.68 4.99
N LEU A 100 12.15 5.12 6.21
CA LEU A 100 11.20 5.75 7.12
C LEU A 100 11.12 7.27 6.99
N ARG A 101 11.82 7.91 6.04
CA ARG A 101 11.77 9.39 5.89
C ARG A 101 10.38 9.92 5.55
N GLY A 102 9.49 9.06 5.02
CA GLY A 102 8.09 9.39 4.77
C GLY A 102 7.20 9.33 6.01
N LEU A 103 7.66 8.75 7.13
CA LEU A 103 6.91 8.65 8.38
C LEU A 103 7.13 9.89 9.24
N ASN A 104 6.05 10.55 9.64
CA ASN A 104 6.09 11.73 10.51
C ASN A 104 4.87 11.79 11.44
N GLY A 105 4.90 12.73 12.38
CA GLY A 105 3.83 12.92 13.36
C GLY A 105 2.42 13.08 12.82
N GLY A 106 2.28 13.68 11.64
CA GLY A 106 0.99 13.94 10.99
C GLY A 106 0.39 12.73 10.32
N ASN A 107 1.22 11.82 9.80
CA ASN A 107 0.76 10.65 9.06
C ASN A 107 0.99 9.31 9.78
N ALA A 108 1.67 9.28 10.93
CA ALA A 108 2.07 8.05 11.61
C ALA A 108 0.93 7.05 11.82
N ILE A 109 -0.27 7.54 12.12
CA ILE A 109 -1.44 6.70 12.36
C ILE A 109 -2.03 6.17 11.06
N ALA A 110 -2.05 6.99 10.02
CA ALA A 110 -2.50 6.56 8.71
C ALA A 110 -1.53 5.54 8.08
N VAL A 111 -0.22 5.76 8.27
CA VAL A 111 0.82 4.81 7.88
C VAL A 111 0.71 3.51 8.68
N LEU A 112 0.44 3.58 9.99
CA LEU A 112 0.18 2.39 10.79
C LEU A 112 -1.05 1.62 10.29
N TYR A 113 -2.13 2.32 9.94
CA TYR A 113 -3.32 1.69 9.35
C TYR A 113 -2.97 0.98 8.04
N ALA A 114 -2.26 1.63 7.12
CA ALA A 114 -1.82 1.03 5.87
C ALA A 114 -0.91 -0.19 6.11
N ALA A 115 0.07 -0.05 7.01
CA ALA A 115 1.00 -1.12 7.37
C ALA A 115 0.25 -2.35 7.93
N ASN A 116 -0.74 -2.13 8.78
CA ASN A 116 -1.58 -3.20 9.32
C ASN A 116 -2.49 -3.82 8.24
N LYS A 117 -3.12 -2.99 7.40
CA LYS A 117 -3.98 -3.43 6.29
C LYS A 117 -3.23 -4.34 5.31
N TYR A 118 -1.98 -4.00 4.99
CA TYR A 118 -1.14 -4.79 4.09
C TYR A 118 -0.17 -5.73 4.82
N ASN A 119 -0.30 -5.91 6.13
CA ASN A 119 0.54 -6.79 6.93
C ASN A 119 2.06 -6.60 6.74
N VAL A 120 2.52 -5.35 6.71
CA VAL A 120 3.96 -4.99 6.59
C VAL A 120 4.57 -4.89 7.99
N SER A 121 4.97 -6.02 8.56
CA SER A 121 5.35 -6.12 9.98
C SER A 121 6.50 -5.20 10.41
N GLY A 122 7.48 -4.94 9.54
CA GLY A 122 8.58 -4.02 9.81
C GLY A 122 8.10 -2.58 9.98
N LEU A 123 7.16 -2.15 9.14
CA LEU A 123 6.58 -0.82 9.19
C LEU A 123 5.65 -0.65 10.39
N ILE A 124 4.88 -1.70 10.75
CA ILE A 124 4.06 -1.70 11.96
C ILE A 124 4.93 -1.42 13.20
N LYS A 125 6.06 -2.12 13.33
CA LYS A 125 7.01 -1.90 14.44
C LYS A 125 7.53 -0.46 14.46
N ALA A 126 7.98 0.04 13.31
CA ALA A 126 8.47 1.41 13.19
C ALA A 126 7.42 2.47 13.58
N CYS A 127 6.15 2.26 13.23
CA CYS A 127 5.07 3.16 13.62
C CYS A 127 4.71 3.07 15.12
N VAL A 128 4.80 1.88 15.73
CA VAL A 128 4.53 1.68 17.17
C VAL A 128 5.64 2.27 18.03
N ASP A 129 6.89 2.16 17.59
CA ASP A 129 8.06 2.70 18.27
C ASP A 129 8.25 4.21 18.00
N PHE A 130 7.37 4.83 17.20
CA PHE A 130 7.46 6.24 16.84
C PHE A 130 7.34 7.15 18.09
N PRO A 131 8.19 8.18 18.23
CA PRO A 131 8.19 9.03 19.42
C PRO A 131 6.82 9.68 19.67
N LYS A 132 6.21 9.38 20.83
CA LYS A 132 4.86 9.89 21.18
C LYS A 132 4.78 11.42 21.20
N GLY A 133 5.89 12.09 21.52
CA GLY A 133 5.97 13.55 21.53
C GLY A 133 6.00 14.19 20.14
N GLU A 134 6.27 13.40 19.10
CA GLU A 134 6.28 13.86 17.70
C GLU A 134 4.93 13.62 17.02
N LEU A 135 4.02 12.85 17.61
CA LEU A 135 2.67 12.66 17.10
C LEU A 135 1.92 14.01 17.12
N SER A 136 1.38 14.42 15.98
CA SER A 136 0.56 15.63 15.93
C SER A 136 -0.69 15.42 16.78
N ASN A 137 -0.80 16.15 17.90
CA ASN A 137 -1.89 16.11 18.87
C ASN A 137 -2.44 14.69 19.15
N VAL A 138 -1.96 14.06 20.21
CA VAL A 138 -2.44 12.76 20.73
C VAL A 138 -3.98 12.67 20.84
N PHE A 139 -4.69 13.79 20.97
CA PHE A 139 -6.16 13.84 20.89
C PHE A 139 -6.73 13.53 19.50
N VAL A 140 -6.16 14.09 18.42
CA VAL A 140 -6.53 13.76 17.04
C VAL A 140 -6.23 12.29 16.74
N ALA A 141 -5.13 11.79 17.31
CA ALA A 141 -4.74 10.39 17.20
C ALA A 141 -5.76 9.43 17.84
N PHE A 142 -6.26 9.79 19.02
CA PHE A 142 -7.24 9.01 19.76
C PHE A 142 -8.59 8.98 19.06
N ASP A 143 -9.03 10.09 18.47
CA ASP A 143 -10.26 10.12 17.70
C ASP A 143 -10.15 9.23 16.45
N LYS A 144 -9.07 9.35 15.67
CA LYS A 144 -8.89 8.57 14.44
C LYS A 144 -8.82 7.06 14.70
N THR A 145 -8.19 6.62 15.78
CA THR A 145 -8.14 5.19 16.17
C THR A 145 -9.48 4.65 16.68
N ARG A 146 -10.29 5.46 17.38
CA ARG A 146 -11.66 5.10 17.78
C ARG A 146 -12.60 4.94 16.58
N PHE A 147 -12.40 5.69 15.50
CA PHE A 147 -13.16 5.49 14.26
C PHE A 147 -12.73 4.20 13.54
N LEU A 148 -11.42 3.93 13.44
CA LEU A 148 -10.90 2.70 12.82
C LEU A 148 -11.34 1.42 13.54
N GLY A 149 -11.53 1.47 14.86
CA GLY A 149 -12.09 0.35 15.63
C GLY A 149 -13.59 0.11 15.43
N LYS A 150 -14.31 1.02 14.76
CA LYS A 150 -15.77 0.91 14.56
C LYS A 150 -16.18 0.43 13.17
N GLU A 151 -15.31 0.46 12.17
CA GLU A 151 -15.67 0.02 10.80
C GLU A 151 -15.43 -1.47 10.53
N VAL A 152 -14.76 -2.19 11.45
CA VAL A 152 -14.62 -3.67 11.34
C VAL A 152 -15.81 -4.40 11.97
N GLY A 153 -16.77 -3.68 12.57
CA GLY A 153 -17.94 -4.25 13.24
C GLY A 153 -19.25 -3.73 12.67
N GLN A 154 -19.88 -4.54 11.81
CA GLN A 154 -21.28 -4.47 11.35
C GLN A 154 -21.54 -3.84 9.97
N ILE A 155 -21.05 -4.51 8.93
CA ILE A 155 -21.91 -4.90 7.81
C ILE A 155 -22.20 -6.40 7.99
N VAL A 156 -23.11 -6.75 8.91
CA VAL A 156 -23.96 -7.95 8.79
C VAL A 156 -25.39 -7.61 9.27
N ILE A 157 -26.21 -7.17 8.30
CA ILE A 157 -27.58 -7.63 7.98
C ILE A 157 -28.66 -7.65 9.12
N LYS A 158 -29.56 -6.64 9.00
CA LYS A 158 -31.05 -6.65 9.04
C LYS A 158 -31.87 -7.02 10.30
N THR A 159 -32.71 -6.06 10.67
CA THR A 159 -34.19 -6.10 10.56
C THR A 159 -34.91 -7.29 11.21
N LYS A 160 -35.17 -7.22 12.52
CA LYS A 160 -36.50 -7.15 13.16
C LYS A 160 -36.35 -7.19 14.67
#